data_AF-A0A7H4LZS9-F1
#
_entry.id   AF-A0A7H4LZS9-F1
#
_cell.length_a   1.000
_cell.length_b   1.000
_cell.length_c   1.000
_cell.angle_alpha   90.00
_cell.angle_beta   90.00
_cell.angle_gamma   90.00
#
_symmetry.space_group_name_H-M   'P 1'
#
loop_
_entity.id
_entity.type
_entity.pdbx_description
1 polymer ?
#
loop_
_entity_poly.entity_id
_entity_poly.type
_entity_poly.pdbx_seq_one_letter_code
_entity_poly.pdbx_strand_id
1 'polypeptide(L)' 'MSVAAAGDRAVILFAVLHSAIDRFSPAHHIDARYAQLLIEAQNKGVEILAYKAELSTEMMTLNKPITVVLTPGK' A
#
# COMPACT_ATOMS: atom_id res chain seq x y z
N MET A 1 11.21 7.59 4.82
CA MET A 1 11.93 6.45 5.44
C MET A 1 12.62 6.84 6.74
N SER A 2 12.91 8.13 6.99
CA SER A 2 13.63 8.57 8.20
C SER A 2 13.00 8.13 9.52
N VAL A 3 11.66 8.02 9.59
CA VAL A 3 10.93 7.51 10.78
C VAL A 3 11.36 6.07 11.11
N ALA A 4 11.28 5.16 10.14
CA ALA A 4 11.75 3.78 10.31
C ALA A 4 13.26 3.72 10.60
N ALA A 5 14.05 4.57 9.94
CA ALA A 5 15.50 4.64 10.15
C ALA A 5 15.88 5.16 11.55
N ALA A 6 15.01 5.95 12.19
CA ALA A 6 15.17 6.42 13.56
C ALA A 6 14.76 5.35 14.60
N GLY A 7 14.24 4.20 14.16
CA GLY A 7 13.78 3.11 15.02
C GLY A 7 12.29 3.14 15.36
N ASP A 8 11.55 4.15 14.90
CA ASP A 8 10.11 4.26 15.12
C ASP A 8 9.32 3.41 14.12
N ARG A 9 8.14 2.94 14.54
CA ARG A 9 7.22 2.23 13.64
C ARG A 9 6.67 3.18 12.58
N ALA A 10 6.91 2.88 11.30
CA ALA A 10 6.38 3.64 10.17
C ALA A 10 5.46 2.76 9.31
N VAL A 11 4.27 3.26 8.98
CA VAL A 11 3.28 2.56 8.16
C VAL A 11 2.84 3.46 7.01
N ILE A 12 2.80 2.91 5.79
CA ILE A 12 2.03 3.46 4.67
C ILE A 12 0.77 2.62 4.54
N LEU A 13 -0.40 3.27 4.66
CA LEU A 13 -1.70 2.64 4.47
C LEU A 13 -2.33 3.14 3.17
N PHE A 14 -2.49 2.24 2.20
CA PHE A 14 -3.26 2.47 1.00
C PHE A 14 -4.74 2.18 1.27
N ALA A 15 -5.53 3.24 1.43
CA ALA A 15 -6.99 3.16 1.49
C ALA A 15 -7.54 2.95 0.08
N VAL A 16 -8.05 1.75 -0.20
CA VAL A 16 -8.55 1.36 -1.52
C VAL A 16 -10.04 1.62 -1.59
N LEU A 17 -10.40 2.73 -2.25
CA LEU A 17 -11.76 3.28 -2.31
C LEU A 17 -12.49 2.89 -3.60
N HIS A 18 -12.08 1.80 -4.23
CA HIS A 18 -12.72 1.27 -5.44
C HIS A 18 -13.11 -0.20 -5.22
N SER A 19 -14.42 -0.48 -5.26
CA SER A 19 -14.99 -1.76 -4.85
C SER A 19 -14.54 -2.95 -5.69
N ALA A 20 -14.11 -2.75 -6.93
CA ALA A 20 -13.62 -3.85 -7.78
C ALA A 20 -12.18 -4.31 -7.45
N ILE A 21 -11.40 -3.53 -6.69
CA ILE A 21 -9.99 -3.86 -6.42
C ILE A 21 -9.91 -4.93 -5.33
N ASP A 22 -9.09 -5.95 -5.55
CA ASP A 22 -8.82 -7.06 -4.63
C ASP A 22 -7.32 -7.28 -4.34
N ARG A 23 -6.46 -6.57 -5.07
CA ARG A 23 -5.00 -6.58 -4.90
C ARG A 23 -4.44 -5.20 -5.23
N PHE A 24 -3.40 -4.81 -4.50
CA PHE A 24 -2.66 -3.57 -4.73
C PHE A 24 -1.23 -3.87 -5.22
N SER A 25 -0.79 -3.12 -6.22
CA SER A 25 0.62 -3.04 -6.64
C SER A 25 0.91 -1.62 -7.11
N PRO A 26 2.11 -1.07 -6.88
CA PRO A 26 2.46 0.23 -7.42
C PRO A 26 2.44 0.19 -8.95
N ALA A 27 1.89 1.25 -9.56
CA ALA A 27 1.81 1.37 -11.00
C ALA A 27 3.17 1.75 -11.60
N HIS A 28 4.09 0.78 -11.68
CA HIS A 28 5.46 0.99 -12.18
C HIS A 28 5.51 1.66 -13.56
N HIS A 29 4.56 1.35 -14.45
CA HIS A 29 4.49 1.94 -15.80
C HIS A 29 4.10 3.43 -15.80
N ILE A 30 3.50 3.93 -14.72
CA ILE A 30 3.14 5.34 -14.54
C ILE A 30 4.27 6.05 -13.79
N ASP A 31 4.75 5.47 -12.70
CA ASP A 31 5.84 6.01 -11.89
C ASP A 31 6.75 4.88 -11.38
N ALA A 32 7.79 4.60 -12.16
CA ALA A 32 8.80 3.60 -11.82
C ALA A 32 9.59 3.99 -10.56
N ARG A 33 9.82 5.29 -10.34
CA ARG A 33 10.58 5.78 -9.18
C ARG A 33 9.78 5.56 -7.90
N TYR A 34 8.50 5.87 -7.88
CA TYR A 34 7.65 5.60 -6.72
C TYR A 34 7.54 4.11 -6.42
N ALA A 35 7.40 3.27 -7.45
CA ALA A 35 7.41 1.82 -7.29
C ALA A 35 8.72 1.31 -6.65
N GLN A 36 9.88 1.79 -7.12
CA GLN A 36 11.19 1.47 -6.53
C GLN A 36 11.31 1.95 -5.08
N LEU A 37 10.83 3.17 -4.79
CA LEU A 37 10.88 3.73 -3.44
C LEU A 37 9.99 2.96 -2.44
N LEU A 38 8.87 2.37 -2.88
CA LEU A 38 8.08 1.51 -1.99
C LEU A 38 8.80 0.21 -1.65
N ILE A 39 9.51 -0.39 -2.61
CA ILE A 39 10.35 -1.56 -2.34
C ILE A 39 11.47 -1.19 -1.35
N GLU A 40 12.16 -0.07 -1.58
CA GLU A 40 13.20 0.42 -0.68
C GLU A 40 12.64 0.73 0.72
N ALA A 41 11.44 1.32 0.79
CA ALA A 41 10.78 1.65 2.05
C ALA A 41 10.48 0.39 2.86
N GLN A 42 9.92 -0.64 2.21
CA GLN A 42 9.68 -1.93 2.83
C GLN A 42 10.98 -2.54 3.36
N ASN A 43 12.04 -2.53 2.55
CA ASN A 43 13.35 -3.06 2.96
C ASN A 43 13.98 -2.28 4.13
N LYS A 44 13.61 -1.00 4.30
CA LYS A 44 14.03 -0.16 5.42
C LYS A 44 13.08 -0.18 6.62
N GLY A 45 12.15 -1.13 6.67
CA GLY A 45 11.27 -1.36 7.83
C GLY A 45 9.98 -0.55 7.83
N VAL A 46 9.60 0.07 6.71
CA VAL A 46 8.27 0.68 6.57
C VAL A 46 7.25 -0.42 6.26
N GLU A 47 6.22 -0.55 7.08
CA GLU A 47 5.10 -1.45 6.82
C GLU A 47 4.22 -0.88 5.70
N ILE A 48 3.84 -1.73 4.74
CA ILE A 48 2.96 -1.34 3.64
C ILE A 48 1.69 -2.15 3.73
N LEU A 49 0.59 -1.46 4.00
CA LEU A 49 -0.74 -2.05 4.14
C LEU A 49 -1.64 -1.54 3.02
N ALA A 50 -2.55 -2.37 2.56
CA ALA A 50 -3.65 -1.97 1.70
C ALA A 50 -4.96 -2.50 2.28
N TYR A 51 -5.93 -1.62 2.48
CA TYR A 51 -7.26 -1.97 2.96
C TYR A 51 -8.31 -1.52 1.97
N LYS A 52 -9.16 -2.46 1.57
CA LYS A 52 -10.35 -2.20 0.77
C LYS A 52 -11.46 -1.65 1.64
N ALA A 53 -12.03 -0.55 1.18
CA ALA A 53 -13.24 -0.01 1.74
C ALA A 53 -14.47 -0.81 1.27
N GLU A 54 -15.38 -1.05 2.19
CA GLU A 54 -16.78 -1.31 1.87
C GLU A 54 -17.46 0.04 1.66
N LEU A 55 -18.23 0.14 0.57
CA LEU A 55 -18.80 1.38 0.07
C LEU A 55 -20.33 1.24 0.00
N SER A 56 -21.04 2.21 0.56
CA SER A 56 -22.47 2.41 0.35
C SER A 56 -22.75 3.89 0.05
N THR A 57 -24.02 4.23 -0.22
CA THR A 57 -24.46 5.61 -0.43
C THR A 57 -24.43 6.45 0.84
N GLU A 58 -24.40 5.82 2.01
CA GLU A 58 -24.47 6.44 3.33
C GLU A 58 -23.09 6.53 4.00
N MET A 59 -22.23 5.54 3.77
CA MET A 59 -20.94 5.45 4.45
C MET A 59 -19.88 4.67 3.66
N MET A 60 -18.63 4.87 4.07
CA MET A 60 -17.48 4.10 3.63
C MET A 60 -16.70 3.61 4.85
N THR A 61 -16.23 2.38 4.85
CA THR A 61 -15.45 1.81 5.96
C THR A 61 -14.32 0.94 5.45
N LEU A 62 -13.09 1.20 5.90
CA LEU A 62 -11.95 0.31 5.65
C LEU A 62 -12.16 -0.98 6.44
N ASN A 63 -12.46 -2.08 5.74
CA ASN A 63 -12.82 -3.34 6.38
C ASN A 63 -11.83 -4.46 6.06
N LYS A 64 -11.49 -4.63 4.77
CA LYS A 64 -10.79 -5.84 4.32
C LYS A 64 -9.33 -5.56 3.96
N PRO A 65 -8.33 -6.18 4.62
CA PRO A 65 -6.96 -6.15 4.10
C PRO A 65 -6.91 -6.85 2.74
N ILE A 66 -6.16 -6.27 1.80
CA ILE A 66 -5.93 -6.86 0.48
C ILE A 66 -4.44 -7.08 0.24
N THR A 67 -4.12 -8.02 -0.66
CA THR A 67 -2.73 -8.38 -0.94
C THR A 67 -1.96 -7.20 -1.54
N VAL A 68 -0.78 -6.91 -0.99
CA VAL A 68 0.18 -5.95 -1.53
C VAL A 68 1.27 -6.72 -2.29
N VAL A 69 1.49 -6.36 -3.55
CA VAL A 69 2.55 -6.93 -4.41
C VAL A 69 3.47 -5.81 -4.86
N LEU A 70 4.70 -5.77 -4.34
CA LEU A 70 5.68 -4.72 -4.67
C LEU A 70 6.65 -5.15 -5.78
N THR A 71 7.00 -6.42 -5.83
CA THR A 71 7.80 -7.02 -6.89
C THR A 71 6.90 -7.85 -7.80
N PRO A 72 6.98 -7.69 -9.13
CA PRO A 72 6.39 -8.64 -10.05
C PRO A 72 6.93 -10.04 -9.72
N GLY A 73 6.04 -11.04 -9.61
CA GLY A 73 6.47 -12.43 -9.56
C GLY A 73 7.32 -12.75 -10.79
N LYS A 74 8.42 -13.50 -10.59
CA LYS A 74 9.20 -14.08 -11.69
C LYS A 74 8.31 -14.88 -12.63
#